data_AF-N1NXE3-F1
#
_entry.id   AF-N1NXE3-F1
#
_cell.length_a   1.000
_cell.length_b   1.000
_cell.length_c   1.000
_cell.angle_alpha   90.00
_cell.angle_beta   90.00
_cell.angle_gamma   90.00
#
_symmetry.space_group_name_H-M   'P 1'
#
loop_
_entity.id
_entity.type
_entity.pdbx_description
1 polymer ?
#
loop_
_entity_poly.entity_id
_entity_poly.type
_entity_poly.pdbx_seq_one_letter_code
_entity_poly.pdbx_strand_id
1 'polypeptide(L)'
;MKLLKDLLVDRKEFEDWKNNLTWARDGTLYLTTFPDISIGQPKYAKDINCNSKNLFHVKEFPLEFENKLDFELAQQNGLLNSQPVCYPRVCKPSPIDDWMAVLSNNGNVSVFKDNKMLTNLDSKGNLSSRTYHCFEWNPIESSIVVGNEDGELQFFSIRKNSENTPEFYFESSIRLSDAGSKDWVTHIVWYEDVLVAALSNNSVFSMTVSASSHQPVSRMIQNASRRKITDLKIVDYKVVLTCPGYVHKIDLKNYSISSLKTGSLENFHIIPLNHEKESTILLMSNKTSYKVLLEDELHVTADNIIAPYLEKKFKKWSTIWNEFNNYETTLVIHGISLSPDGYSIAIVYDMERVAFKYKIASEQSFNIMFAPLYHTWTISERAVGLAWYQTYQIYNQSLPKLPENFSMNKKLLNGNYPISLDFQSYLNALMKSEEMRIIMFLNMTIDKPSILSFLEALYEYAINKKSELTNSFDLACVLSIAAILKREAPIYNGTLLMKNSFLEETFNLESFTADPETVTSTTNNTWKRCGVTLLPILTTHVKICPVSKQRVIDIKRDDLNDYGWFTRGLLERFNEISVYCGTTLEVM
;
A
#
# COMPACT_ATOMS: atom_id res chain seq x y z
N MET A 1 14.52 -9.86 -20.35
CA MET A 1 13.24 -10.39 -19.83
C MET A 1 12.08 -9.80 -20.63
N LYS A 2 10.94 -10.48 -20.77
CA LYS A 2 9.75 -9.91 -21.42
C LYS A 2 8.89 -9.22 -20.36
N LEU A 3 8.59 -7.94 -20.55
CA LEU A 3 7.66 -7.23 -19.66
C LEU A 3 6.21 -7.64 -19.90
N LEU A 4 5.38 -7.43 -18.89
CA LEU A 4 3.92 -7.47 -19.02
C LEU A 4 3.47 -6.44 -20.06
N LYS A 5 2.37 -6.72 -20.76
CA LYS A 5 1.66 -5.70 -21.54
C LYS A 5 1.10 -4.65 -20.58
N ASP A 6 1.15 -3.39 -21.00
CA ASP A 6 0.79 -2.24 -20.17
C ASP A 6 -0.67 -2.23 -19.77
N LEU A 7 -0.95 -1.61 -18.62
CA LEU A 7 -2.32 -1.38 -18.19
C LEU A 7 -2.80 -0.10 -18.88
N LEU A 8 -3.96 -0.15 -19.53
CA LEU A 8 -4.56 1.00 -20.17
C LEU A 8 -5.54 1.69 -19.22
N VAL A 9 -5.41 3.01 -19.11
CA VAL A 9 -6.33 3.89 -18.41
C VAL A 9 -6.88 4.87 -19.45
N ASP A 10 -8.10 4.59 -19.91
CA ASP A 10 -8.72 5.33 -21.02
C ASP A 10 -9.66 6.41 -20.51
N ARG A 11 -9.79 7.50 -21.28
CA ARG A 11 -10.78 8.58 -21.09
C ARG A 11 -10.64 9.33 -19.76
N LYS A 12 -9.40 9.64 -19.40
CA LYS A 12 -9.05 10.40 -18.20
C LYS A 12 -8.10 11.53 -18.56
N GLU A 13 -7.92 12.46 -17.63
CA GLU A 13 -6.92 13.53 -17.70
C GLU A 13 -6.05 13.47 -16.44
N PHE A 14 -4.76 13.78 -16.58
CA PHE A 14 -3.81 13.95 -15.48
C PHE A 14 -3.40 15.42 -15.35
N GLU A 15 -3.02 15.87 -14.16
CA GLU A 15 -2.32 17.14 -14.01
C GLU A 15 -0.83 16.92 -14.36
N ASP A 16 -0.35 17.51 -15.47
CA ASP A 16 1.00 17.33 -16.04
C ASP A 16 2.20 17.67 -15.10
N TRP A 17 1.95 18.16 -13.87
CA TRP A 17 2.94 18.82 -13.02
C TRP A 17 3.19 18.08 -11.69
N LYS A 18 2.47 16.99 -11.44
CA LYS A 18 2.53 16.21 -10.20
C LYS A 18 2.81 14.74 -10.50
N ASN A 19 3.36 14.03 -9.51
CA ASN A 19 3.44 12.58 -9.60
C ASN A 19 2.04 11.99 -9.40
N ASN A 20 1.43 11.51 -10.49
CA ASN A 20 0.03 11.08 -10.50
C ASN A 20 -0.19 9.61 -10.14
N LEU A 21 0.86 8.89 -9.69
CA LEU A 21 0.79 7.46 -9.42
C LEU A 21 1.32 7.13 -8.03
N THR A 22 0.51 6.38 -7.28
CA THR A 22 0.94 5.79 -6.00
C THR A 22 0.53 4.32 -5.90
N TRP A 23 1.45 3.46 -5.45
CA TRP A 23 1.20 2.03 -5.24
C TRP A 23 1.03 1.71 -3.75
N ALA A 24 -0.11 1.15 -3.40
CA ALA A 24 -0.48 0.79 -2.04
C ALA A 24 0.01 -0.60 -1.63
N ARG A 25 0.03 -0.82 -0.30
CA ARG A 25 0.52 -2.03 0.37
C ARG A 25 -0.15 -3.33 -0.09
N ASP A 26 -1.45 -3.28 -0.38
CA ASP A 26 -2.25 -4.40 -0.89
C ASP A 26 -2.08 -4.66 -2.40
N GLY A 27 -1.38 -3.76 -3.09
CA GLY A 27 -1.14 -3.78 -4.52
C GLY A 27 -2.03 -2.81 -5.31
N THR A 28 -2.91 -2.05 -4.66
CA THR A 28 -3.79 -1.10 -5.33
C THR A 28 -3.00 0.06 -5.94
N LEU A 29 -3.28 0.40 -7.20
CA LEU A 29 -2.70 1.56 -7.87
C LEU A 29 -3.68 2.73 -7.78
N TYR A 30 -3.26 3.83 -7.16
CA TYR A 30 -4.03 5.07 -7.11
C TYR A 30 -3.52 6.03 -8.18
N LEU A 31 -4.43 6.54 -9.00
CA LEU A 31 -4.18 7.46 -10.09
C LEU A 31 -4.96 8.74 -9.83
N THR A 32 -4.27 9.88 -9.67
CA THR A 32 -4.91 11.19 -9.46
C THR A 32 -5.42 11.75 -10.79
N THR A 33 -6.46 11.13 -11.32
CA THR A 33 -7.16 11.59 -12.51
C THR A 33 -8.14 12.71 -12.18
N PHE A 34 -8.57 13.47 -13.18
CA PHE A 34 -9.61 14.48 -13.07
C PHE A 34 -10.94 13.98 -13.66
N PRO A 35 -12.11 14.24 -13.03
CA PRO A 35 -12.30 14.94 -11.75
C PRO A 35 -12.14 14.04 -10.51
N ASP A 36 -12.14 12.72 -10.68
CA ASP A 36 -12.08 11.72 -9.60
C ASP A 36 -10.79 10.89 -9.66
N ILE A 37 -10.42 10.25 -8.55
CA ILE A 37 -9.33 9.27 -8.51
C ILE A 37 -9.75 8.03 -9.32
N SER A 38 -8.84 7.51 -10.14
CA SER A 38 -8.99 6.19 -10.75
C SER A 38 -8.14 5.19 -9.98
N ILE A 39 -8.64 3.96 -9.81
CA ILE A 39 -7.89 2.90 -9.15
C ILE A 39 -7.69 1.69 -10.04
N GLY A 40 -6.47 1.17 -10.06
CA GLY A 40 -6.17 -0.18 -10.51
C GLY A 40 -6.35 -1.13 -9.34
N GLN A 41 -7.58 -1.65 -9.16
CA GLN A 41 -7.88 -2.59 -8.09
C GLN A 41 -7.21 -3.95 -8.37
N PRO A 42 -6.43 -4.52 -7.45
CA PRO A 42 -5.80 -5.82 -7.62
C PRO A 42 -6.85 -6.91 -7.81
N LYS A 43 -6.59 -7.84 -8.72
CA LYS A 43 -7.39 -9.06 -8.86
C LYS A 43 -6.51 -10.27 -9.07
N TYR A 44 -7.01 -11.41 -8.59
CA TYR A 44 -6.36 -12.69 -8.82
C TYR A 44 -6.90 -13.35 -10.10
N ALA A 45 -5.99 -13.78 -10.96
CA ALA A 45 -6.31 -14.61 -12.12
C ALA A 45 -5.17 -15.61 -12.32
N LYS A 46 -5.49 -16.90 -12.42
CA LYS A 46 -4.49 -17.96 -12.58
C LYS A 46 -3.70 -17.80 -13.89
N ASP A 47 -4.41 -17.51 -14.99
CA ASP A 47 -3.84 -17.33 -16.32
C ASP A 47 -3.80 -15.85 -16.72
N ILE A 48 -2.63 -15.23 -16.61
CA ILE A 48 -2.48 -13.79 -16.85
C ILE A 48 -2.08 -13.45 -18.30
N ASN A 49 -1.59 -14.41 -19.09
CA ASN A 49 -1.15 -14.22 -20.48
C ASN A 49 -0.19 -13.03 -20.69
N CYS A 50 0.70 -12.77 -19.71
CA CYS A 50 1.62 -11.64 -19.67
C CYS A 50 0.93 -10.27 -19.89
N ASN A 51 -0.30 -10.08 -19.37
CA ASN A 51 -1.06 -8.85 -19.53
C ASN A 51 -1.48 -8.30 -18.16
N SER A 52 -1.08 -7.06 -17.86
CA SER A 52 -1.44 -6.39 -16.61
C SER A 52 -2.95 -6.17 -16.44
N LYS A 53 -3.74 -6.11 -17.52
CA LYS A 53 -5.22 -6.11 -17.44
C LYS A 53 -5.78 -7.33 -16.69
N ASN A 54 -5.02 -8.43 -16.59
CA ASN A 54 -5.43 -9.61 -15.82
C ASN A 54 -5.01 -9.55 -14.35
N LEU A 55 -4.18 -8.57 -13.96
CA LEU A 55 -3.77 -8.31 -12.58
C LEU A 55 -4.55 -7.16 -11.94
N PHE A 56 -5.15 -6.30 -12.76
CA PHE A 56 -5.88 -5.12 -12.30
C PHE A 56 -7.27 -5.02 -12.91
N HIS A 57 -8.20 -4.48 -12.14
CA HIS A 57 -9.48 -3.97 -12.60
C HIS A 57 -9.48 -2.44 -12.44
N VAL A 58 -9.42 -1.72 -13.56
CA VAL A 58 -9.44 -0.26 -13.56
C VAL A 58 -10.87 0.20 -13.35
N LYS A 59 -11.10 1.01 -12.32
CA LYS A 59 -12.40 1.62 -12.04
C LYS A 59 -12.24 3.03 -11.49
N GLU A 60 -13.28 3.84 -11.65
CA GLU A 60 -13.36 5.13 -10.98
C GLU A 60 -13.61 4.95 -9.49
N PHE A 61 -13.05 5.87 -8.71
CA PHE A 61 -13.17 5.91 -7.27
C PHE A 61 -13.61 7.32 -6.86
N PRO A 62 -14.91 7.62 -7.02
CA PRO A 62 -15.43 8.94 -6.69
C PRO A 62 -15.34 9.18 -5.19
N LEU A 63 -14.79 10.34 -4.83
CA LEU A 63 -14.63 10.78 -3.45
C LEU A 63 -15.35 12.11 -3.27
N GLU A 64 -16.07 12.22 -2.17
CA GLU A 64 -16.69 13.49 -1.78
C GLU A 64 -15.65 14.33 -1.04
N PHE A 65 -15.33 15.50 -1.60
CA PHE A 65 -14.39 16.44 -1.00
C PHE A 65 -15.13 17.64 -0.42
N GLU A 66 -14.86 17.92 0.84
CA GLU A 66 -15.32 19.16 1.48
C GLU A 66 -14.26 20.26 1.34
N ASN A 67 -14.72 21.48 1.06
CA ASN A 67 -13.87 22.65 1.11
C ASN A 67 -13.92 23.32 2.50
N LYS A 68 -12.99 23.00 3.40
CA LYS A 68 -12.95 23.61 4.76
C LYS A 68 -12.64 25.12 4.76
N LEU A 69 -12.13 25.64 3.65
CA LEU A 69 -11.78 27.06 3.48
C LEU A 69 -12.91 27.83 2.79
N ASP A 70 -14.01 27.17 2.42
CA ASP A 70 -15.10 27.80 1.71
C ASP A 70 -15.68 28.96 2.54
N PHE A 71 -15.89 30.10 1.89
CA PHE A 71 -16.38 31.34 2.49
C PHE A 71 -15.47 32.01 3.54
N GLU A 72 -14.26 31.49 3.82
CA GLU A 72 -13.29 32.20 4.66
C GLU A 72 -12.60 33.31 3.85
N LEU A 73 -13.08 34.54 4.02
CA LEU A 73 -12.50 35.78 3.48
C LEU A 73 -12.33 35.77 1.94
N ALA A 74 -13.46 35.86 1.23
CA ALA A 74 -13.53 35.96 -0.25
C ALA A 74 -12.58 37.01 -0.90
N GLN A 75 -12.06 37.97 -0.12
CA GLN A 75 -11.21 39.06 -0.58
C GLN A 75 -9.71 38.75 -0.68
N GLN A 76 -9.18 37.73 0.03
CA GLN A 76 -7.72 37.47 0.09
C GLN A 76 -7.23 36.34 -0.82
N ASN A 77 -8.09 35.38 -1.18
CA ASN A 77 -7.74 34.23 -2.01
C ASN A 77 -8.79 33.97 -3.11
N GLY A 78 -9.01 34.96 -3.98
CA GLY A 78 -9.99 34.89 -5.06
C GLY A 78 -9.81 33.69 -6.00
N LEU A 79 -8.59 33.18 -6.18
CA LEU A 79 -8.32 31.98 -7.00
C LEU A 79 -8.80 30.68 -6.36
N LEU A 80 -8.54 30.46 -5.06
CA LEU A 80 -9.05 29.29 -4.35
C LEU A 80 -10.57 29.35 -4.18
N ASN A 81 -11.10 30.56 -3.91
CA ASN A 81 -12.53 30.79 -3.76
C ASN A 81 -13.30 30.81 -5.10
N SER A 82 -12.61 30.96 -6.25
CA SER A 82 -13.22 30.90 -7.58
C SER A 82 -13.20 29.49 -8.19
N GLN A 83 -12.56 28.53 -7.52
CA GLN A 83 -12.65 27.10 -7.85
C GLN A 83 -13.59 26.39 -6.87
N PRO A 84 -14.92 26.45 -7.08
CA PRO A 84 -15.88 25.84 -6.16
C PRO A 84 -15.80 24.31 -6.17
N VAL A 85 -15.28 23.70 -7.25
CA VAL A 85 -15.19 22.24 -7.36
C VAL A 85 -13.84 21.79 -6.80
N CYS A 86 -13.91 21.05 -5.71
CA CYS A 86 -12.76 20.42 -5.06
C CYS A 86 -12.46 19.08 -5.75
N TYR A 87 -11.19 18.86 -6.14
CA TYR A 87 -10.75 17.66 -6.85
C TYR A 87 -9.36 17.21 -6.38
N PRO A 88 -8.98 15.93 -6.56
CA PRO A 88 -7.76 15.35 -6.01
C PRO A 88 -6.52 15.77 -6.82
N ARG A 89 -5.43 16.13 -6.12
CA ARG A 89 -4.13 16.46 -6.73
C ARG A 89 -2.99 15.55 -6.30
N VAL A 90 -3.00 15.05 -5.07
CA VAL A 90 -2.02 14.07 -4.60
C VAL A 90 -2.76 13.04 -3.76
N CYS A 91 -2.44 11.78 -3.97
CA CYS A 91 -3.03 10.67 -3.24
C CYS A 91 -1.91 9.78 -2.69
N LYS A 92 -1.89 9.54 -1.37
CA LYS A 92 -0.96 8.60 -0.74
C LYS A 92 -1.70 7.69 0.25
N PRO A 93 -1.62 6.36 0.09
CA PRO A 93 -2.09 5.41 1.09
C PRO A 93 -1.16 5.44 2.31
N SER A 94 -1.71 5.14 3.48
CA SER A 94 -0.92 4.95 4.69
C SER A 94 -0.04 3.71 4.56
N PRO A 95 1.23 3.76 4.99
CA PRO A 95 2.12 2.59 4.95
C PRO A 95 1.73 1.51 5.98
N ILE A 96 0.98 1.89 7.02
CA ILE A 96 0.66 1.04 8.17
C ILE A 96 -0.82 0.65 8.17
N ASP A 97 -1.67 1.63 7.88
CA ASP A 97 -3.12 1.53 7.96
C ASP A 97 -3.77 1.41 6.59
N ASP A 98 -4.98 0.85 6.56
CA ASP A 98 -5.80 0.75 5.35
C ASP A 98 -6.57 2.06 5.08
N TRP A 99 -5.84 3.17 5.09
CA TRP A 99 -6.36 4.52 4.88
C TRP A 99 -5.64 5.20 3.73
N MET A 100 -6.28 6.21 3.16
CA MET A 100 -5.75 7.00 2.07
C MET A 100 -5.92 8.49 2.36
N ALA A 101 -4.84 9.26 2.27
CA ALA A 101 -4.89 10.71 2.35
C ALA A 101 -4.86 11.31 0.94
N VAL A 102 -5.69 12.34 0.74
CA VAL A 102 -5.83 13.04 -0.52
C VAL A 102 -5.67 14.53 -0.28
N LEU A 103 -4.71 15.14 -0.98
CA LEU A 103 -4.58 16.59 -1.09
C LEU A 103 -5.39 17.07 -2.29
N SER A 104 -6.27 18.04 -2.06
CA SER A 104 -7.08 18.66 -3.10
C SER A 104 -6.43 19.90 -3.73
N ASN A 105 -7.04 20.45 -4.78
CA ASN A 105 -6.72 21.76 -5.34
C ASN A 105 -6.92 22.93 -4.39
N ASN A 106 -7.84 22.81 -3.44
CA ASN A 106 -8.14 23.87 -2.49
C ASN A 106 -7.21 23.87 -1.26
N GLY A 107 -6.21 23.00 -1.23
CA GLY A 107 -5.24 22.92 -0.12
C GLY A 107 -5.75 22.14 1.10
N ASN A 108 -6.77 21.30 0.92
CA ASN A 108 -7.29 20.44 1.99
C ASN A 108 -6.66 19.07 1.91
N VAL A 109 -6.36 18.48 3.06
CA VAL A 109 -5.89 17.10 3.19
C VAL A 109 -6.99 16.30 3.90
N SER A 110 -7.68 15.45 3.14
CA SER A 110 -8.76 14.61 3.65
C SER A 110 -8.30 13.15 3.71
N VAL A 111 -8.67 12.44 4.78
CA VAL A 111 -8.32 11.03 4.99
C VAL A 111 -9.57 10.18 4.80
N PHE A 112 -9.46 9.13 4.00
CA PHE A 112 -10.54 8.22 3.65
C PHE A 112 -10.21 6.79 4.09
N LYS A 113 -11.25 6.04 4.43
CA LYS A 113 -11.25 4.58 4.41
C LYS A 113 -12.32 4.15 3.40
N ASP A 114 -11.91 3.38 2.40
CA ASP A 114 -12.74 3.14 1.22
C ASP A 114 -13.21 4.49 0.62
N ASN A 115 -14.51 4.66 0.40
CA ASN A 115 -15.12 5.89 -0.10
C ASN A 115 -15.58 6.84 1.02
N LYS A 116 -15.41 6.47 2.30
CA LYS A 116 -15.90 7.26 3.42
C LYS A 116 -14.80 8.17 3.95
N MET A 117 -15.06 9.49 3.97
CA MET A 117 -14.17 10.44 4.63
C MET A 117 -14.17 10.19 6.14
N LEU A 118 -12.99 9.97 6.70
CA LEU A 118 -12.75 9.84 8.14
C LEU A 118 -12.56 11.21 8.77
N THR A 119 -11.79 12.09 8.12
CA THR A 119 -11.52 13.44 8.58
C THR A 119 -11.07 14.35 7.44
N ASN A 120 -11.26 15.65 7.61
CA ASN A 120 -10.59 16.70 6.84
C ASN A 120 -9.63 17.41 7.80
N LEU A 121 -8.32 17.21 7.63
CA LEU A 121 -7.32 17.66 8.58
C LEU A 121 -7.35 19.18 8.72
N ASP A 122 -7.33 19.65 9.96
CA ASP A 122 -7.38 21.07 10.23
C ASP A 122 -6.80 21.45 11.60
N SER A 123 -6.28 22.67 11.67
CA SER A 123 -5.72 23.25 12.90
C SER A 123 -6.33 24.62 13.16
N LYS A 124 -6.17 25.12 14.39
CA LYS A 124 -6.57 26.49 14.71
C LYS A 124 -5.54 27.46 14.13
N GLY A 125 -5.98 28.46 13.36
CA GLY A 125 -5.05 29.44 12.80
C GLY A 125 -5.68 30.35 11.75
N ASN A 126 -4.82 31.10 11.07
CA ASN A 126 -5.17 31.92 9.91
C ASN A 126 -5.34 31.03 8.66
N LEU A 127 -5.74 31.66 7.55
CA LEU A 127 -5.93 30.96 6.27
C LEU A 127 -4.64 30.27 5.80
N SER A 128 -3.49 30.96 5.89
CA SER A 128 -2.20 30.46 5.42
C SER A 128 -1.70 29.27 6.23
N SER A 129 -1.92 29.22 7.54
CA SER A 129 -1.53 28.06 8.36
C SER A 129 -2.42 26.84 8.16
N ARG A 130 -3.62 27.01 7.59
CA ARG A 130 -4.61 25.95 7.31
C ARG A 130 -4.66 25.51 5.85
N THR A 131 -3.98 26.23 4.95
CA THR A 131 -3.85 25.91 3.52
C THR A 131 -2.62 25.03 3.30
N TYR A 132 -2.82 23.78 2.88
CA TYR A 132 -1.75 22.78 2.77
C TYR A 132 -1.33 22.55 1.31
N HIS A 133 -0.04 22.35 1.08
CA HIS A 133 0.53 22.14 -0.27
C HIS A 133 1.17 20.76 -0.46
N CYS A 134 1.54 20.11 0.63
CA CYS A 134 2.14 18.79 0.63
C CYS A 134 1.87 18.08 1.96
N PHE A 135 1.98 16.76 1.96
CA PHE A 135 1.85 15.92 3.14
C PHE A 135 2.65 14.64 3.00
N GLU A 136 2.96 14.00 4.13
CA GLU A 136 3.56 12.67 4.18
C GLU A 136 3.05 11.88 5.38
N TRP A 137 2.89 10.57 5.19
CA TRP A 137 2.58 9.65 6.29
C TRP A 137 3.84 9.36 7.11
N ASN A 138 3.68 9.19 8.41
CA ASN A 138 4.73 8.59 9.21
C ASN A 138 4.92 7.12 8.79
N PRO A 139 6.15 6.68 8.49
CA PRO A 139 6.42 5.32 8.01
C PRO A 139 6.30 4.24 9.10
N ILE A 140 6.32 4.62 10.38
CA ILE A 140 6.38 3.69 11.54
C ILE A 140 5.12 3.77 12.41
N GLU A 141 4.59 4.97 12.63
CA GLU A 141 3.43 5.22 13.50
C GLU A 141 2.22 5.74 12.73
N SER A 142 1.04 5.64 13.32
CA SER A 142 -0.19 6.21 12.75
C SER A 142 -0.24 7.72 12.98
N SER A 143 0.50 8.47 12.18
CA SER A 143 0.46 9.92 12.15
C SER A 143 0.72 10.45 10.73
N ILE A 144 0.34 11.70 10.51
CA ILE A 144 0.49 12.39 9.22
C ILE A 144 1.01 13.80 9.47
N VAL A 145 1.93 14.24 8.63
CA VAL A 145 2.45 15.61 8.65
C VAL A 145 2.00 16.35 7.40
N VAL A 146 1.60 17.61 7.57
CA VAL A 146 1.21 18.50 6.47
C VAL A 146 2.08 19.76 6.48
N GLY A 147 2.32 20.31 5.30
CA GLY A 147 3.07 21.54 5.10
C GLY A 147 2.19 22.67 4.61
N ASN A 148 2.27 23.84 5.27
CA ASN A 148 1.37 24.98 5.03
C ASN A 148 2.09 26.21 4.41
N GLU A 149 1.33 27.30 4.19
CA GLU A 149 1.82 28.56 3.61
C GLU A 149 2.58 29.46 4.62
N ASP A 150 2.50 29.15 5.92
CA ASP A 150 3.28 29.86 6.95
C ASP A 150 4.68 29.25 7.15
N GLY A 151 5.08 28.30 6.29
CA GLY A 151 6.35 27.60 6.38
C GLY A 151 6.43 26.65 7.58
N GLU A 152 5.28 26.11 8.01
CA GLU A 152 5.17 25.21 9.15
C GLU A 152 4.83 23.79 8.73
N LEU A 153 5.43 22.84 9.45
CA LEU A 153 5.03 21.44 9.46
C LEU A 153 4.06 21.23 10.62
N GLN A 154 2.85 20.76 10.34
CA GLN A 154 1.85 20.43 11.35
C GLN A 154 1.68 18.92 11.44
N PHE A 155 1.80 18.37 12.66
CA PHE A 155 1.72 16.94 12.94
C PHE A 155 0.34 16.61 13.49
N PHE A 156 -0.29 15.61 12.89
CA PHE A 156 -1.58 15.07 13.30
C PHE A 156 -1.39 13.63 13.74
N SER A 157 -1.69 13.38 15.02
CA SER A 157 -1.65 12.06 15.63
C SER A 157 -3.00 11.38 15.55
N ILE A 158 -3.00 10.04 15.54
CA ILE A 158 -4.21 9.24 15.32
C ILE A 158 -4.40 8.27 16.48
N ARG A 159 -5.53 8.40 17.20
CA ARG A 159 -5.95 7.46 18.24
C ARG A 159 -6.93 6.44 17.68
N LYS A 160 -6.55 5.17 17.75
CA LYS A 160 -7.39 4.04 17.34
C LYS A 160 -8.08 3.48 18.59
N ASN A 161 -9.36 3.74 18.75
CA ASN A 161 -10.18 3.05 19.75
C ASN A 161 -10.86 1.86 19.07
N SER A 162 -10.88 0.69 19.73
CA SER A 162 -11.38 -0.58 19.15
C SER A 162 -12.85 -0.55 18.73
N GLU A 163 -13.64 0.38 19.27
CA GLU A 163 -15.09 0.48 19.04
C GLU A 163 -15.52 1.69 18.18
N ASN A 164 -14.64 2.69 17.97
CA ASN A 164 -15.00 3.96 17.34
C ASN A 164 -14.21 4.23 16.06
N THR A 165 -14.74 5.15 15.24
CA THR A 165 -13.98 5.77 14.14
C THR A 165 -12.68 6.37 14.68
N PRO A 166 -11.54 6.21 13.98
CA PRO A 166 -10.26 6.75 14.42
C PRO A 166 -10.35 8.27 14.62
N GLU A 167 -9.77 8.76 15.71
CA GLU A 167 -9.76 10.18 16.05
C GLU A 167 -8.43 10.79 15.58
N PHE A 168 -8.53 11.83 14.75
CA PHE A 168 -7.39 12.61 14.27
C PHE A 168 -7.34 13.93 15.04
N TYR A 169 -6.19 14.25 15.63
CA TYR A 169 -6.02 15.50 16.36
C TYR A 169 -4.67 16.13 16.06
N PHE A 170 -4.67 17.47 16.06
CA PHE A 170 -3.44 18.25 15.96
C PHE A 170 -2.59 18.03 17.21
N GLU A 171 -1.35 17.60 17.01
CA GLU A 171 -0.40 17.30 18.09
C GLU A 171 0.57 18.46 18.31
N SER A 172 1.24 18.89 17.25
CA SER A 172 2.27 19.92 17.32
C SER A 172 2.55 20.56 15.96
N SER A 173 3.28 21.68 15.97
CA SER A 173 3.76 22.35 14.76
C SER A 173 5.21 22.76 14.90
N ILE A 174 5.98 22.66 13.82
CA ILE A 174 7.36 23.14 13.72
C ILE A 174 7.43 24.18 12.61
N ARG A 175 7.86 25.39 12.95
CA ARG A 175 8.08 26.45 11.97
C ARG A 175 9.50 26.37 11.40
N LEU A 176 9.61 26.36 10.08
CA LEU A 176 10.89 26.28 9.35
C LEU A 176 11.37 27.64 8.86
N SER A 177 10.44 28.57 8.61
CA SER A 177 10.74 29.92 8.13
C SER A 177 10.74 30.95 9.25
N ASP A 178 11.38 32.09 9.01
CA ASP A 178 11.30 33.23 9.91
C ASP A 178 9.85 33.74 10.03
N ALA A 179 9.51 34.29 11.20
CA ALA A 179 8.18 34.83 11.44
C ALA A 179 7.84 35.95 10.44
N GLY A 180 6.73 35.80 9.71
CA GLY A 180 6.29 36.75 8.68
C GLY A 180 6.86 36.50 7.28
N SER A 181 7.71 35.49 7.10
CA SER A 181 8.05 35.02 5.75
C SER A 181 6.81 34.42 5.06
N LYS A 182 6.78 34.49 3.73
CA LYS A 182 5.75 33.85 2.88
C LYS A 182 6.31 32.61 2.17
N ASP A 183 7.30 31.96 2.79
CA ASP A 183 7.93 30.77 2.24
C ASP A 183 7.14 29.51 2.63
N TRP A 184 6.44 28.92 1.66
CA TRP A 184 5.51 27.81 1.90
C TRP A 184 6.27 26.48 1.91
N VAL A 185 5.77 25.49 2.64
CA VAL A 185 6.31 24.13 2.55
C VAL A 185 5.82 23.46 1.26
N THR A 186 6.75 23.06 0.40
CA THR A 186 6.45 22.51 -0.93
C THR A 186 6.67 21.01 -1.05
N HIS A 187 7.61 20.46 -0.28
CA HIS A 187 7.95 19.03 -0.28
C HIS A 187 8.15 18.56 1.15
N ILE A 188 7.69 17.34 1.42
CA ILE A 188 7.94 16.61 2.66
C ILE A 188 8.31 15.18 2.27
N VAL A 189 9.36 14.65 2.87
CA VAL A 189 9.79 13.25 2.73
C VAL A 189 10.12 12.72 4.12
N TRP A 190 9.52 11.58 4.46
CA TRP A 190 9.73 10.91 5.74
C TRP A 190 10.31 9.52 5.51
N TYR A 191 11.45 9.24 6.14
CA TYR A 191 12.08 7.93 6.14
C TYR A 191 12.52 7.58 7.56
N GLU A 192 11.97 6.50 8.11
CA GLU A 192 12.20 6.09 9.51
C GLU A 192 11.96 7.25 10.49
N ASP A 193 12.96 7.64 11.26
CA ASP A 193 12.92 8.76 12.21
C ASP A 193 13.36 10.10 11.61
N VAL A 194 13.70 10.14 10.31
CA VAL A 194 14.16 11.35 9.63
C VAL A 194 13.05 11.94 8.77
N LEU A 195 12.75 13.21 9.02
CA LEU A 195 11.85 14.02 8.21
C LEU A 195 12.64 15.14 7.53
N VAL A 196 12.41 15.33 6.23
CA VAL A 196 13.02 16.39 5.43
C VAL A 196 11.93 17.19 4.76
N ALA A 197 12.04 18.51 4.81
CA ALA A 197 11.10 19.43 4.18
C ALA A 197 11.83 20.49 3.36
N ALA A 198 11.20 20.92 2.27
CA ALA A 198 11.70 22.00 1.43
C ALA A 198 10.68 23.14 1.32
N LEU A 199 11.17 24.37 1.37
CA LEU A 199 10.35 25.58 1.24
C LEU A 199 10.28 26.08 -0.21
N SER A 200 9.36 26.99 -0.51
CA SER A 200 9.18 27.60 -1.84
C SER A 200 10.39 28.42 -2.32
N ASN A 201 11.26 28.85 -1.40
CA ASN A 201 12.55 29.46 -1.70
C ASN A 201 13.69 28.44 -1.96
N ASN A 202 13.36 27.15 -2.02
CA ASN A 202 14.26 26.01 -2.24
C ASN A 202 15.33 25.78 -1.15
N SER A 203 15.12 26.34 0.05
CA SER A 203 15.85 25.91 1.25
C SER A 203 15.33 24.55 1.72
N VAL A 204 16.20 23.75 2.34
CA VAL A 204 15.90 22.39 2.78
C VAL A 204 16.28 22.22 4.24
N PHE A 205 15.39 21.59 5.00
CA PHE A 205 15.53 21.35 6.43
C PHE A 205 15.43 19.85 6.71
N SER A 206 16.23 19.36 7.64
CA SER A 206 16.12 18.00 8.21
C SER A 206 15.77 18.08 9.69
N MET A 207 15.05 17.08 10.17
CA MET A 207 14.74 16.90 11.58
C MET A 207 14.64 15.41 11.90
N THR A 208 15.00 15.08 13.14
CA THR A 208 14.81 13.74 13.69
C THR A 208 13.57 13.76 14.57
N VAL A 209 12.58 12.95 14.20
CA VAL A 209 11.29 12.81 14.88
C VAL A 209 11.31 11.46 15.60
N SER A 210 11.65 11.47 16.89
CA SER A 210 11.59 10.27 17.74
C SER A 210 10.42 10.34 18.72
N ALA A 211 9.84 9.19 19.06
CA ALA A 211 8.76 9.07 20.04
C ALA A 211 9.11 9.61 21.45
N SER A 212 10.40 9.80 21.74
CA SER A 212 10.91 10.31 23.01
C SER A 212 11.20 11.82 23.00
N SER A 213 11.35 12.45 21.83
CA SER A 213 11.66 13.88 21.75
C SER A 213 10.36 14.68 21.69
N HIS A 214 10.05 15.42 22.76
CA HIS A 214 8.85 16.24 22.83
C HIS A 214 8.95 17.52 21.96
N GLN A 215 10.13 17.79 21.38
CA GLN A 215 10.37 18.92 20.45
C GLN A 215 11.50 18.56 19.44
N PRO A 216 11.16 18.03 18.26
CA PRO A 216 12.15 17.84 17.19
C PRO A 216 12.79 19.17 16.78
N VAL A 217 14.12 19.22 16.75
CA VAL A 217 14.88 20.41 16.32
C VAL A 217 15.07 20.37 14.82
N SER A 218 14.58 21.39 14.11
CA SER A 218 14.83 21.56 12.68
C SER A 218 16.23 22.12 12.42
N ARG A 219 16.96 21.53 11.48
CA ARG A 219 18.25 22.03 11.01
C ARG A 219 18.19 22.33 9.52
N MET A 220 18.58 23.53 9.12
CA MET A 220 18.74 23.87 7.71
C MET A 220 19.97 23.12 7.15
N ILE A 221 19.75 22.33 6.10
CA ILE A 221 20.80 21.52 5.43
C ILE A 221 21.15 22.06 4.05
N GLN A 222 20.28 22.89 3.46
CA GLN A 222 20.55 23.64 2.25
C GLN A 222 19.96 25.04 2.35
N ASN A 223 20.76 26.06 2.06
CA ASN A 223 20.32 27.45 1.99
C ASN A 223 19.33 27.67 0.83
N ALA A 224 18.59 28.78 0.90
CA ALA A 224 17.72 29.22 -0.19
C ALA A 224 18.47 29.28 -1.54
N SER A 225 17.77 28.89 -2.61
CA SER A 225 18.36 28.74 -3.94
C SER A 225 17.39 29.19 -5.02
N ARG A 226 17.93 29.76 -6.11
CA ARG A 226 17.15 30.11 -7.30
C ARG A 226 16.71 28.88 -8.13
N ARG A 227 17.27 27.71 -7.83
CA ARG A 227 17.00 26.48 -8.58
C ARG A 227 15.83 25.76 -7.95
N LYS A 228 14.72 25.67 -8.70
CA LYS A 228 13.54 24.91 -8.30
C LYS A 228 13.92 23.46 -8.00
N ILE A 229 13.52 22.96 -6.84
CA ILE A 229 13.57 21.54 -6.51
C ILE A 229 12.45 20.83 -7.28
N THR A 230 12.82 19.81 -8.05
CA THR A 230 11.89 19.03 -8.88
C THR A 230 11.46 17.73 -8.22
N ASP A 231 12.36 17.08 -7.48
CA ASP A 231 12.08 15.91 -6.68
C ASP A 231 13.05 15.85 -5.49
N LEU A 232 12.64 15.17 -4.42
CA LEU A 232 13.33 15.06 -3.14
C LEU A 232 13.10 13.66 -2.58
N LYS A 233 14.17 12.95 -2.18
CA LYS A 233 14.11 11.63 -1.55
C LYS A 233 15.18 11.45 -0.49
N ILE A 234 14.93 10.56 0.47
CA ILE A 234 15.92 10.07 1.43
C ILE A 234 16.31 8.65 1.02
N VAL A 235 17.60 8.38 0.89
CA VAL A 235 18.18 7.08 0.52
C VAL A 235 19.38 6.81 1.41
N ASP A 236 19.34 5.76 2.23
CA ASP A 236 20.41 5.38 3.16
C ASP A 236 20.94 6.55 4.01
N TYR A 237 20.03 7.32 4.62
CA TYR A 237 20.33 8.55 5.39
C TYR A 237 21.06 9.65 4.58
N LYS A 238 20.92 9.65 3.25
CA LYS A 238 21.36 10.72 2.36
C LYS A 238 20.14 11.37 1.74
N VAL A 239 20.08 12.70 1.77
CA VAL A 239 19.04 13.47 1.08
C VAL A 239 19.51 13.69 -0.34
N VAL A 240 18.71 13.25 -1.30
CA VAL A 240 18.93 13.52 -2.73
C VAL A 240 17.84 14.46 -3.20
N LEU A 241 18.25 15.52 -3.89
CA LEU A 241 17.33 16.41 -4.57
C LEU A 241 17.79 16.68 -6.00
N THR A 242 16.82 16.81 -6.88
CA THR A 242 17.02 17.17 -8.27
C THR A 242 16.60 18.60 -8.51
N CYS A 243 17.38 19.31 -9.31
CA CYS A 243 17.02 20.58 -9.91
C CYS A 243 17.32 20.49 -11.42
N PRO A 244 16.72 21.33 -12.27
CA PRO A 244 17.10 21.39 -13.67
C PRO A 244 18.63 21.55 -13.84
N GLY A 245 19.27 20.60 -14.50
CA GLY A 245 20.73 20.56 -14.74
C GLY A 245 21.59 19.98 -13.61
N TYR A 246 21.05 19.68 -12.43
CA TYR A 246 21.84 19.31 -11.24
C TYR A 246 21.16 18.27 -10.35
N VAL A 247 21.99 17.40 -9.76
CA VAL A 247 21.61 16.52 -8.66
C VAL A 247 22.49 16.86 -7.48
N HIS A 248 21.87 17.02 -6.31
CA HIS A 248 22.55 17.30 -5.06
C HIS A 248 22.34 16.12 -4.11
N LYS A 249 23.41 15.74 -3.41
CA LYS A 249 23.41 14.75 -2.33
C LYS A 249 23.87 15.44 -1.06
N ILE A 250 23.12 15.27 0.02
CA ILE A 250 23.46 15.77 1.35
C ILE A 250 23.52 14.57 2.29
N ASP A 251 24.69 14.27 2.83
CA ASP A 251 24.86 13.19 3.80
C ASP A 251 24.42 13.69 5.19
N LEU A 252 23.45 13.02 5.83
CA LEU A 252 22.91 13.49 7.12
C LEU A 252 23.84 13.22 8.32
N LYS A 253 24.88 12.38 8.16
CA LYS A 253 25.84 12.10 9.23
C LYS A 253 26.79 13.26 9.45
N ASN A 254 27.30 13.85 8.36
CA ASN A 254 28.30 14.92 8.39
C ASN A 254 27.83 16.24 7.77
N TYR A 255 26.62 16.26 7.19
CA TYR A 255 26.04 17.41 6.47
C TYR A 255 26.88 17.89 5.29
N SER A 256 27.70 17.01 4.72
CA SER A 256 28.44 17.28 3.51
C SER A 256 27.51 17.32 2.30
N ILE A 257 27.75 18.27 1.41
CA ILE A 257 26.97 18.45 0.18
C ILE A 257 27.87 18.13 -1.00
N SER A 258 27.47 17.19 -1.84
CA SER A 258 28.07 16.98 -3.15
C SER A 258 27.04 17.24 -4.24
N SER A 259 27.51 17.68 -5.40
CA SER A 259 26.62 18.01 -6.52
C SER A 259 27.21 17.58 -7.84
N LEU A 260 26.33 17.18 -8.75
CA LEU A 260 26.66 16.64 -10.05
C LEU A 260 25.85 17.36 -11.12
N LYS A 261 26.51 17.78 -12.20
CA LYS A 261 25.81 18.30 -13.38
C LYS A 261 25.26 17.14 -14.20
N THR A 262 23.96 17.12 -14.45
CA THR A 262 23.31 16.08 -15.26
C THR A 262 23.50 16.29 -16.76
N GLY A 263 23.86 17.50 -17.18
CA GLY A 263 23.98 17.87 -18.61
C GLY A 263 22.64 18.08 -19.32
N SER A 264 21.51 17.87 -18.63
CA SER A 264 20.15 18.03 -19.15
C SER A 264 19.34 18.97 -18.26
N LEU A 265 18.59 19.89 -18.87
CA LEU A 265 17.71 20.83 -18.17
C LEU A 265 16.32 20.25 -17.85
N GLU A 266 16.11 18.96 -18.11
CA GLU A 266 14.87 18.25 -17.82
C GLU A 266 14.64 18.10 -16.30
N ASN A 267 13.37 17.92 -15.93
CA ASN A 267 13.00 17.54 -14.57
C ASN A 267 13.22 16.03 -14.40
N PHE A 268 13.89 15.65 -13.31
CA PHE A 268 14.19 14.25 -13.02
C PHE A 268 13.42 13.77 -11.78
N HIS A 269 12.79 12.62 -11.92
CA HIS A 269 12.29 11.81 -10.81
C HIS A 269 13.42 10.96 -10.23
N ILE A 270 13.47 10.85 -8.90
CA ILE A 270 14.43 10.06 -8.16
C ILE A 270 13.79 8.71 -7.80
N ILE A 271 14.37 7.64 -8.32
CA ILE A 271 13.96 6.26 -8.04
C ILE A 271 15.05 5.60 -7.19
N PRO A 272 14.83 5.36 -5.89
CA PRO A 272 15.84 4.74 -5.05
C PRO A 272 15.94 3.23 -5.29
N LEU A 273 17.17 2.72 -5.39
CA LEU A 273 17.46 1.28 -5.52
C LEU A 273 17.80 0.68 -4.15
N ASN A 274 16.81 0.62 -3.26
CA ASN A 274 16.96 0.23 -1.84
C ASN A 274 17.52 -1.18 -1.57
N HIS A 275 17.55 -2.08 -2.56
CA HIS A 275 18.04 -3.45 -2.40
C HIS A 275 19.42 -3.68 -3.02
N GLU A 276 20.05 -2.64 -3.58
CA GLU A 276 21.46 -2.70 -3.95
C GLU A 276 22.34 -2.65 -2.69
N LYS A 277 23.54 -3.23 -2.76
CA LYS A 277 24.51 -3.14 -1.66
C LYS A 277 25.06 -1.72 -1.49
N GLU A 278 25.20 -1.00 -2.60
CA GLU A 278 25.69 0.36 -2.66
C GLU A 278 24.50 1.33 -2.78
N SER A 279 24.54 2.44 -2.05
CA SER A 279 23.52 3.48 -2.13
C SER A 279 23.41 4.01 -3.56
N THR A 280 22.33 3.65 -4.25
CA THR A 280 22.19 3.92 -5.68
C THR A 280 20.80 4.42 -6.00
N ILE A 281 20.70 5.31 -6.99
CA ILE A 281 19.44 5.82 -7.51
C ILE A 281 19.40 5.74 -9.03
N LEU A 282 18.20 5.69 -9.59
CA LEU A 282 17.95 6.04 -10.98
C LEU A 282 17.34 7.44 -11.04
N LEU A 283 17.84 8.25 -11.95
CA LEU A 283 17.26 9.52 -12.33
C LEU A 283 16.52 9.31 -13.64
N MET A 284 15.24 9.68 -13.69
CA MET A 284 14.41 9.48 -14.86
C MET A 284 13.69 10.77 -15.27
N SER A 285 13.80 11.11 -16.55
CA SER A 285 13.04 12.19 -17.19
C SER A 285 12.27 11.64 -18.38
N ASN A 286 11.49 12.50 -19.03
CA ASN A 286 10.77 12.17 -20.26
C ASN A 286 11.69 11.74 -21.43
N LYS A 287 12.96 12.16 -21.41
CA LYS A 287 13.90 11.97 -22.53
C LYS A 287 15.08 11.06 -22.21
N THR A 288 15.60 11.13 -20.99
CA THR A 288 16.81 10.41 -20.59
C THR A 288 16.69 9.83 -19.18
N SER A 289 17.47 8.78 -18.93
CA SER A 289 17.65 8.22 -17.60
C SER A 289 19.12 7.88 -17.32
N TYR A 290 19.48 7.95 -16.04
CA TYR A 290 20.84 7.70 -15.56
C TYR A 290 20.82 6.88 -14.28
N LYS A 291 21.83 6.04 -14.07
CA LYS A 291 22.10 5.41 -12.78
C LYS A 291 23.17 6.23 -12.04
N VAL A 292 22.91 6.63 -10.81
CA VAL A 292 23.83 7.46 -10.01
C VAL A 292 24.19 6.74 -8.71
N LEU A 293 25.49 6.54 -8.51
CA LEU A 293 26.05 6.01 -7.26
C LEU A 293 26.21 7.16 -6.26
N LEU A 294 25.70 6.97 -5.05
CA LEU A 294 25.72 7.94 -3.95
C LEU A 294 26.89 7.70 -2.98
N GLU A 295 28.08 7.48 -3.53
CA GLU A 295 29.34 7.47 -2.78
C GLU A 295 29.75 8.90 -2.40
N ASP A 296 30.94 9.12 -1.84
CA ASP A 296 31.45 10.45 -1.47
C ASP A 296 31.33 11.44 -2.64
N GLU A 297 31.84 11.02 -3.80
CA GLU A 297 31.58 11.67 -5.09
C GLU A 297 30.42 11.00 -5.83
N LEU A 298 29.66 11.80 -6.57
CA LEU A 298 28.54 11.32 -7.37
C LEU A 298 29.04 10.80 -8.72
N HIS A 299 28.82 9.52 -8.99
CA HIS A 299 29.21 8.89 -10.24
C HIS A 299 28.00 8.50 -11.09
N VAL A 300 28.02 8.90 -12.38
CA VAL A 300 26.96 8.61 -13.34
C VAL A 300 27.34 7.42 -14.21
N THR A 301 26.41 6.49 -14.35
CA THR A 301 26.48 5.37 -15.28
C THR A 301 25.19 5.29 -16.09
N ALA A 302 25.22 4.52 -17.20
CA ALA A 302 24.04 4.31 -18.02
C ALA A 302 22.96 3.52 -17.25
N ASP A 303 21.71 3.94 -17.39
CA ASP A 303 20.57 3.17 -16.89
C ASP A 303 20.33 1.97 -17.81
N ASN A 304 20.75 0.79 -17.35
CA ASN A 304 20.51 -0.49 -18.04
C ASN A 304 19.29 -1.25 -17.47
N ILE A 305 18.54 -0.65 -16.55
CA ILE A 305 17.43 -1.28 -15.85
C ILE A 305 16.12 -0.91 -16.53
N ILE A 306 15.81 0.39 -16.65
CA ILE A 306 14.52 0.86 -17.17
C ILE A 306 14.62 1.45 -18.58
N ALA A 307 15.67 2.23 -18.88
CA ALA A 307 15.86 2.85 -20.18
C ALA A 307 15.63 1.89 -21.37
N PRO A 308 16.18 0.66 -21.38
CA PRO A 308 16.01 -0.25 -22.52
C PRO A 308 14.55 -0.60 -22.81
N TYR A 309 13.70 -0.64 -21.78
CA TYR A 309 12.28 -0.93 -21.94
C TYR A 309 11.50 0.27 -22.48
N LEU A 310 11.78 1.47 -21.96
CA LEU A 310 11.18 2.72 -22.44
C LEU A 310 11.58 3.01 -23.89
N GLU A 311 12.86 2.86 -24.25
CA GLU A 311 13.34 3.01 -25.62
C GLU A 311 12.67 2.03 -26.59
N LYS A 312 12.53 0.77 -26.19
CA LYS A 312 11.85 -0.24 -27.02
C LYS A 312 10.38 0.11 -27.26
N LYS A 313 9.70 0.66 -26.25
CA LYS A 313 8.32 1.16 -26.37
C LYS A 313 8.27 2.38 -27.27
N PHE A 314 9.12 3.36 -27.05
CA PHE A 314 9.24 4.56 -27.87
C PHE A 314 9.46 4.20 -29.35
N LYS A 315 10.43 3.34 -29.67
CA LYS A 315 10.70 2.88 -31.04
C LYS A 315 9.50 2.18 -31.67
N LYS A 316 8.82 1.29 -30.92
CA LYS A 316 7.62 0.59 -31.40
C LYS A 316 6.49 1.57 -31.72
N TRP A 317 6.21 2.52 -30.83
CA TRP A 317 5.14 3.50 -31.00
C TRP A 317 5.47 4.51 -32.10
N SER A 318 6.71 4.99 -32.17
CA SER A 318 7.19 5.84 -33.26
C SER A 318 7.01 5.15 -34.61
N THR A 319 7.31 3.85 -34.72
CA THR A 319 7.06 3.10 -35.96
C THR A 319 5.57 3.08 -36.34
N ILE A 320 4.65 2.90 -35.38
CA ILE A 320 3.21 2.79 -35.65
C ILE A 320 2.56 4.17 -35.93
N TRP A 321 2.97 5.20 -35.20
CA TRP A 321 2.31 6.53 -35.23
C TRP A 321 2.99 7.52 -36.17
N ASN A 322 4.21 7.19 -36.61
CA ASN A 322 5.05 8.01 -37.47
C ASN A 322 5.60 7.17 -38.64
N GLU A 323 4.77 6.31 -39.24
CA GLU A 323 5.15 5.42 -40.36
C GLU A 323 5.83 6.16 -41.53
N PHE A 324 5.59 7.47 -41.67
CA PHE A 324 6.16 8.33 -42.71
C PHE A 324 7.16 9.38 -42.20
N ASN A 325 7.58 9.33 -40.92
CA ASN A 325 8.46 10.34 -40.29
C ASN A 325 7.97 11.80 -40.39
N ASN A 326 6.66 12.01 -40.48
CA ASN A 326 6.06 13.34 -40.65
C ASN A 326 5.94 14.15 -39.36
N TYR A 327 6.03 13.51 -38.18
CA TYR A 327 5.82 14.15 -36.90
C TYR A 327 6.90 13.75 -35.90
N GLU A 328 7.32 14.67 -35.04
CA GLU A 328 8.13 14.31 -33.87
C GLU A 328 7.20 13.77 -32.77
N THR A 329 7.58 12.66 -32.14
CA THR A 329 6.83 12.05 -31.03
C THR A 329 7.69 12.06 -29.78
N THR A 330 7.10 12.35 -28.62
CA THR A 330 7.77 12.29 -27.31
C THR A 330 7.04 11.34 -26.38
N LEU A 331 7.78 10.72 -25.46
CA LEU A 331 7.21 10.02 -24.32
C LEU A 331 7.04 11.03 -23.18
N VAL A 332 5.89 11.05 -22.53
CA VAL A 332 5.62 11.93 -21.38
C VAL A 332 5.29 11.08 -20.18
N ILE A 333 6.07 11.23 -19.10
CA ILE A 333 5.86 10.52 -17.84
C ILE A 333 4.97 11.38 -16.95
N HIS A 334 3.83 10.81 -16.55
CA HIS A 334 2.83 11.47 -15.68
C HIS A 334 2.95 11.04 -14.22
N GLY A 335 3.62 9.93 -13.94
CA GLY A 335 3.83 9.46 -12.59
C GLY A 335 4.68 8.21 -12.50
N ILE A 336 5.38 8.07 -11.37
CA ILE A 336 6.26 6.96 -11.06
C ILE A 336 6.00 6.52 -9.62
N SER A 337 5.82 5.22 -9.42
CA SER A 337 5.71 4.65 -8.08
C SER A 337 6.47 3.33 -7.98
N LEU A 338 7.16 3.16 -6.85
CA LEU A 338 7.73 1.87 -6.48
C LEU A 338 6.63 0.97 -5.93
N SER A 339 6.78 -0.34 -6.11
CA SER A 339 5.99 -1.29 -5.33
C SER A 339 6.28 -1.10 -3.83
N PRO A 340 5.36 -1.48 -2.93
CA PRO A 340 5.54 -1.24 -1.49
C PRO A 340 6.81 -1.86 -0.90
N ASP A 341 7.24 -2.99 -1.47
CA ASP A 341 8.48 -3.69 -1.14
C ASP A 341 9.73 -3.13 -1.86
N GLY A 342 9.55 -2.21 -2.82
CA GLY A 342 10.62 -1.56 -3.57
C GLY A 342 11.30 -2.42 -4.64
N TYR A 343 10.79 -3.62 -4.95
CA TYR A 343 11.39 -4.51 -5.96
C TYR A 343 10.96 -4.20 -7.40
N SER A 344 9.77 -3.61 -7.57
CA SER A 344 9.20 -3.30 -8.88
C SER A 344 8.90 -1.81 -8.99
N ILE A 345 8.77 -1.34 -10.23
CA ILE A 345 8.37 0.03 -10.54
C ILE A 345 7.16 0.02 -11.48
N ALA A 346 6.26 0.96 -11.24
CA ALA A 346 5.16 1.30 -12.13
C ALA A 346 5.37 2.72 -12.67
N ILE A 347 5.20 2.90 -13.98
CA ILE A 347 5.41 4.18 -14.68
C ILE A 347 4.18 4.46 -15.53
N VAL A 348 3.47 5.54 -15.23
CA VAL A 348 2.36 6.05 -16.05
C VAL A 348 2.92 6.99 -17.09
N TYR A 349 2.63 6.71 -18.36
CA TYR A 349 3.10 7.52 -19.47
C TYR A 349 2.12 7.50 -20.64
N ASP A 350 2.24 8.48 -21.52
CA ASP A 350 1.65 8.45 -22.85
C ASP A 350 2.67 8.86 -23.93
N MET A 351 2.23 8.74 -25.17
CA MET A 351 3.01 9.08 -26.35
C MET A 351 2.35 10.26 -27.03
N GLU A 352 3.02 11.40 -27.02
CA GLU A 352 2.48 12.63 -27.58
C GLU A 352 3.14 12.96 -28.91
N ARG A 353 2.35 13.49 -29.84
CA ARG A 353 2.89 14.16 -31.03
C ARG A 353 3.28 15.57 -30.63
N VAL A 354 4.50 15.98 -30.99
CA VAL A 354 4.97 17.36 -30.84
C VAL A 354 4.30 18.21 -31.93
N ALA A 355 3.01 18.48 -31.76
CA ALA A 355 2.18 19.26 -32.66
C ALA A 355 1.09 19.99 -31.88
N PHE A 356 0.71 21.19 -32.33
CA PHE A 356 -0.46 21.90 -31.81
C PHE A 356 -1.74 21.19 -32.24
N LYS A 357 -2.21 20.21 -31.46
CA LYS A 357 -3.54 19.62 -31.60
C LYS A 357 -4.30 19.79 -30.29
N TYR A 358 -5.56 20.21 -30.40
CA TYR A 358 -6.50 20.18 -29.29
C TYR A 358 -6.69 18.71 -28.86
N LYS A 359 -6.33 18.38 -27.61
CA LYS A 359 -6.56 17.05 -27.04
C LYS A 359 -7.96 17.02 -26.44
N ILE A 360 -8.76 16.04 -26.84
CA ILE A 360 -10.08 15.81 -26.25
C ILE A 360 -9.92 14.71 -25.19
N ALA A 361 -10.38 14.94 -23.96
CA ALA A 361 -10.30 13.98 -22.85
C ALA A 361 -10.76 12.55 -23.23
N SER A 362 -11.79 12.44 -24.07
CA SER A 362 -12.34 11.16 -24.54
C SER A 362 -11.41 10.35 -25.45
N GLU A 363 -10.36 10.98 -26.01
CA GLU A 363 -9.34 10.32 -26.82
C GLU A 363 -8.05 10.02 -26.02
N GLN A 364 -7.93 10.51 -24.78
CA GLN A 364 -6.73 10.31 -23.97
C GLN A 364 -6.69 8.88 -23.43
N SER A 365 -5.53 8.24 -23.58
CA SER A 365 -5.26 6.91 -23.04
C SER A 365 -3.85 6.90 -22.46
N PHE A 366 -3.74 6.53 -21.19
CA PHE A 366 -2.46 6.41 -20.52
C PHE A 366 -2.08 4.95 -20.35
N ASN A 367 -0.78 4.68 -20.48
CA ASN A 367 -0.20 3.36 -20.34
C ASN A 367 0.53 3.29 -19.00
N ILE A 368 0.33 2.21 -18.25
CA ILE A 368 1.14 1.90 -17.08
C ILE A 368 2.07 0.74 -17.40
N MET A 369 3.37 1.02 -17.45
CA MET A 369 4.40 0.00 -17.56
C MET A 369 4.80 -0.49 -16.17
N PHE A 370 4.97 -1.81 -16.03
CA PHE A 370 5.57 -2.43 -14.87
C PHE A 370 6.91 -3.06 -15.25
N ALA A 371 7.94 -2.84 -14.42
CA ALA A 371 9.26 -3.42 -14.62
C ALA A 371 9.90 -3.87 -13.30
N PRO A 372 10.70 -4.95 -13.31
CA PRO A 372 11.53 -5.30 -12.17
C PRO A 372 12.70 -4.32 -12.06
N LEU A 373 13.13 -4.03 -10.84
CA LEU A 373 14.34 -3.23 -10.61
C LEU A 373 15.59 -4.11 -10.39
N TYR A 374 15.40 -5.38 -10.05
CA TYR A 374 16.49 -6.29 -9.67
C TYR A 374 16.35 -7.65 -10.38
N HIS A 375 17.34 -8.52 -10.20
CA HIS A 375 17.31 -9.89 -10.74
C HIS A 375 16.50 -10.87 -9.89
N THR A 376 16.44 -10.63 -8.58
CA THR A 376 15.68 -11.42 -7.61
C THR A 376 14.84 -10.50 -6.73
N TRP A 377 13.90 -11.08 -6.00
CA TRP A 377 13.02 -10.36 -5.07
C TRP A 377 12.77 -11.22 -3.83
N THR A 378 12.29 -10.61 -2.74
CA THR A 378 11.97 -11.30 -1.48
C THR A 378 10.62 -10.83 -0.96
N ILE A 379 10.03 -11.60 -0.04
CA ILE A 379 8.77 -11.26 0.61
C ILE A 379 9.06 -10.35 1.80
N SER A 380 8.53 -9.13 1.77
CA SER A 380 8.63 -8.17 2.87
C SER A 380 7.29 -7.97 3.57
N GLU A 381 7.32 -7.35 4.75
CA GLU A 381 6.13 -6.93 5.50
C GLU A 381 5.43 -5.68 4.94
N ARG A 382 6.14 -4.93 4.07
CA ARG A 382 5.68 -3.68 3.47
C ARG A 382 4.63 -3.90 2.38
N ALA A 383 4.64 -5.07 1.76
CA ALA A 383 3.62 -5.53 0.81
C ALA A 383 2.76 -6.62 1.46
N VAL A 384 1.49 -6.74 1.04
CA VAL A 384 0.58 -7.81 1.49
C VAL A 384 -0.25 -8.33 0.33
N GLY A 385 -0.70 -9.58 0.45
CA GLY A 385 -1.70 -10.13 -0.45
C GLY A 385 -1.31 -10.10 -1.92
N LEU A 386 -2.17 -9.52 -2.75
CA LEU A 386 -1.99 -9.52 -4.21
C LEU A 386 -0.80 -8.68 -4.67
N ALA A 387 -0.25 -7.78 -3.85
CA ALA A 387 1.01 -7.11 -4.14
C ALA A 387 2.15 -8.10 -4.39
N TRP A 388 2.29 -9.15 -3.58
CA TRP A 388 3.32 -10.18 -3.79
C TRP A 388 3.08 -10.95 -5.09
N TYR A 389 1.81 -11.23 -5.41
CA TYR A 389 1.43 -11.89 -6.65
C TYR A 389 1.74 -11.03 -7.88
N GLN A 390 1.52 -9.72 -7.80
CA GLN A 390 1.89 -8.77 -8.85
C GLN A 390 3.41 -8.77 -9.06
N THR A 391 4.22 -8.67 -7.99
CA THR A 391 5.68 -8.75 -8.07
C THR A 391 6.13 -10.06 -8.73
N TYR A 392 5.59 -11.20 -8.31
CA TYR A 392 5.85 -12.51 -8.93
C TYR A 392 5.61 -12.51 -10.45
N GLN A 393 4.50 -11.93 -10.91
CA GLN A 393 4.15 -11.86 -12.32
C GLN A 393 5.02 -10.86 -13.10
N ILE A 394 5.42 -9.74 -12.48
CA ILE A 394 6.35 -8.76 -13.07
C ILE A 394 7.72 -9.39 -13.27
N TYR A 395 8.15 -10.24 -12.33
CA TYR A 395 9.37 -11.04 -12.40
C TYR A 395 9.23 -12.29 -13.28
N ASN A 396 8.23 -12.32 -14.18
CA ASN A 396 7.98 -13.41 -15.11
C ASN A 396 7.88 -14.77 -14.41
N GLN A 397 7.12 -14.83 -13.32
CA GLN A 397 6.85 -16.03 -12.54
C GLN A 397 8.10 -16.61 -11.85
N SER A 398 9.13 -15.79 -11.64
CA SER A 398 10.28 -16.15 -10.81
C SER A 398 9.88 -16.13 -9.33
N LEU A 399 10.11 -17.24 -8.63
CA LEU A 399 9.85 -17.35 -7.20
C LEU A 399 10.77 -16.39 -6.40
N PRO A 400 10.29 -15.88 -5.25
CA PRO A 400 11.12 -15.07 -4.38
C PRO A 400 12.28 -15.89 -3.81
N LYS A 401 13.38 -15.22 -3.48
CA LYS A 401 14.47 -15.85 -2.73
C LYS A 401 13.96 -16.14 -1.31
N LEU A 402 13.92 -17.42 -0.97
CA LEU A 402 13.51 -17.88 0.35
C LEU A 402 14.71 -17.88 1.32
N PRO A 403 14.47 -17.72 2.64
CA PRO A 403 15.50 -17.93 3.66
C PRO A 403 16.14 -19.33 3.54
N GLU A 404 17.45 -19.47 3.75
CA GLU A 404 18.19 -20.73 3.57
C GLU A 404 17.62 -21.89 4.40
N ASN A 405 17.01 -21.55 5.54
CA ASN A 405 16.40 -22.49 6.46
C ASN A 405 14.88 -22.65 6.25
N PHE A 406 14.27 -22.05 5.22
CA PHE A 406 12.83 -22.20 5.02
C PHE A 406 12.50 -23.60 4.48
N SER A 407 11.50 -24.24 5.08
CA SER A 407 10.90 -25.46 4.55
C SER A 407 9.41 -25.38 4.75
N MET A 408 8.66 -25.76 3.71
CA MET A 408 7.20 -25.79 3.75
C MET A 408 6.66 -26.75 4.81
N ASN A 409 7.48 -27.73 5.22
CA ASN A 409 7.17 -28.70 6.27
C ASN A 409 7.69 -28.29 7.65
N LYS A 410 8.36 -27.14 7.79
CA LYS A 410 8.74 -26.64 9.12
C LYS A 410 7.48 -26.18 9.85
N LYS A 411 7.31 -26.68 11.07
CA LYS A 411 6.30 -26.16 12.00
C LYS A 411 6.54 -24.67 12.18
N LEU A 412 5.49 -23.86 12.09
CA LEU A 412 5.58 -22.40 12.30
C LEU A 412 6.24 -22.06 13.65
N LEU A 413 6.06 -22.91 14.66
CA LEU A 413 6.52 -22.74 16.04
C LEU A 413 8.05 -22.86 16.28
N ASN A 414 8.87 -22.95 15.24
CA ASN A 414 10.30 -22.66 15.41
C ASN A 414 10.57 -21.15 15.62
N GLY A 415 9.56 -20.29 15.43
CA GLY A 415 9.54 -18.90 15.92
C GLY A 415 9.05 -18.83 17.37
N ASN A 416 9.70 -18.01 18.20
CA ASN A 416 9.32 -17.70 19.59
C ASN A 416 7.98 -16.92 19.68
N TYR A 417 6.86 -17.48 19.22
CA TYR A 417 5.56 -16.83 19.42
C TYR A 417 5.14 -17.01 20.87
N PRO A 418 4.92 -15.93 21.65
CA PRO A 418 4.55 -16.08 23.03
C PRO A 418 3.12 -16.58 23.11
N ILE A 419 2.95 -17.87 23.42
CA ILE A 419 1.64 -18.51 23.68
C ILE A 419 0.99 -17.88 24.93
N SER A 420 1.73 -17.08 25.68
CA SER A 420 1.24 -16.25 26.79
C SER A 420 0.43 -15.01 26.36
N LEU A 421 0.48 -14.61 25.07
CA LEU A 421 -0.33 -13.50 24.58
C LEU A 421 -1.82 -13.84 24.59
N ASP A 422 -2.68 -12.82 24.68
CA ASP A 422 -4.10 -12.98 24.37
C ASP A 422 -4.28 -13.42 22.90
N PHE A 423 -5.42 -14.03 22.61
CA PHE A 423 -5.60 -14.71 21.32
C PHE A 423 -5.54 -13.76 20.12
N GLN A 424 -6.07 -12.54 20.24
CA GLN A 424 -6.03 -11.56 19.15
C GLN A 424 -4.59 -11.08 18.90
N SER A 425 -3.85 -10.78 19.96
CA SER A 425 -2.43 -10.43 19.87
C SER A 425 -1.59 -11.58 19.29
N TYR A 426 -1.90 -12.82 19.66
CA TYR A 426 -1.26 -14.02 19.10
C TYR A 426 -1.51 -14.14 17.59
N LEU A 427 -2.76 -14.02 17.14
CA LEU A 427 -3.10 -14.06 15.71
C LEU A 427 -2.41 -12.93 14.93
N ASN A 428 -2.33 -11.73 15.52
CA ASN A 428 -1.63 -10.59 14.90
C ASN A 428 -0.13 -10.86 14.75
N ALA A 429 0.52 -11.42 15.78
CA ALA A 429 1.93 -11.79 15.71
C ALA A 429 2.18 -12.89 14.68
N LEU A 430 1.31 -13.91 14.64
CA LEU A 430 1.39 -15.01 13.68
C LEU A 430 1.28 -14.53 12.23
N MET A 431 0.30 -13.67 11.92
CA MET A 431 0.11 -13.14 10.57
C MET A 431 1.23 -12.17 10.13
N LYS A 432 1.94 -11.58 11.08
CA LYS A 432 3.11 -10.73 10.84
C LYS A 432 4.42 -11.51 10.75
N SER A 433 4.41 -12.83 10.86
CA SER A 433 5.65 -13.59 10.73
C SER A 433 6.12 -13.74 9.27
N GLU A 434 7.42 -13.89 9.09
CA GLU A 434 7.99 -14.12 7.77
C GLU A 434 7.52 -15.45 7.18
N GLU A 435 7.48 -16.51 7.99
CA GLU A 435 7.06 -17.84 7.55
C GLU A 435 5.61 -17.84 7.07
N MET A 436 4.70 -17.18 7.81
CA MET A 436 3.29 -17.13 7.42
C MET A 436 3.11 -16.31 6.15
N ARG A 437 3.83 -15.19 5.97
CA ARG A 437 3.82 -14.43 4.70
C ARG A 437 4.29 -15.27 3.52
N ILE A 438 5.36 -16.05 3.70
CA ILE A 438 5.86 -16.96 2.65
C ILE A 438 4.79 -18.00 2.30
N ILE A 439 4.16 -18.64 3.30
CA ILE A 439 3.11 -19.64 3.06
C ILE A 439 1.91 -19.02 2.35
N MET A 440 1.47 -17.84 2.79
CA MET A 440 0.38 -17.10 2.15
C MET A 440 0.70 -16.78 0.68
N PHE A 441 1.95 -16.41 0.39
CA PHE A 441 2.39 -16.21 -0.99
C PHE A 441 2.37 -17.50 -1.81
N LEU A 442 2.95 -18.58 -1.30
CA LEU A 442 3.02 -19.86 -2.00
C LEU A 442 1.62 -20.41 -2.30
N ASN A 443 0.65 -20.17 -1.44
CA ASN A 443 -0.75 -20.50 -1.68
C ASN A 443 -1.35 -19.82 -2.92
N MET A 444 -0.78 -18.69 -3.38
CA MET A 444 -1.22 -18.04 -4.62
C MET A 444 -0.61 -18.65 -5.88
N THR A 445 0.47 -19.44 -5.74
CA THR A 445 1.21 -20.04 -6.86
C THR A 445 0.93 -21.53 -7.04
N ILE A 446 0.43 -22.23 -6.02
CA ILE A 446 0.07 -23.66 -6.09
C ILE A 446 -1.40 -23.87 -6.48
N ASP A 447 -1.71 -25.06 -7.01
CA ASP A 447 -3.06 -25.40 -7.46
C ASP A 447 -4.09 -25.55 -6.33
N LYS A 448 -3.63 -26.06 -5.17
CA LYS A 448 -4.47 -26.32 -4.00
C LYS A 448 -3.88 -25.60 -2.78
N PRO A 449 -4.39 -24.40 -2.44
CA PRO A 449 -3.94 -23.66 -1.27
C PRO A 449 -4.10 -24.48 0.01
N SER A 450 -3.07 -24.46 0.88
CA SER A 450 -3.04 -25.20 2.13
C SER A 450 -3.08 -24.26 3.33
N ILE A 451 -3.79 -24.68 4.37
CA ILE A 451 -3.87 -23.96 5.67
C ILE A 451 -3.20 -24.76 6.80
N LEU A 452 -2.58 -25.91 6.51
CA LEU A 452 -2.11 -26.85 7.54
C LEU A 452 -1.16 -26.22 8.55
N SER A 453 -0.17 -25.46 8.12
CA SER A 453 0.78 -24.79 9.02
C SER A 453 0.10 -23.83 9.99
N PHE A 454 -0.92 -23.11 9.53
CA PHE A 454 -1.72 -22.23 10.38
C PHE A 454 -2.56 -23.04 11.38
N LEU A 455 -3.18 -24.14 10.92
CA LEU A 455 -3.92 -25.04 11.81
C LEU A 455 -3.02 -25.64 12.90
N GLU A 456 -1.77 -25.97 12.58
CA GLU A 456 -0.80 -26.45 13.58
C GLU A 456 -0.53 -25.39 14.65
N ALA A 457 -0.32 -24.13 14.25
CA ALA A 457 -0.11 -23.03 15.20
C ALA A 457 -1.34 -22.82 16.10
N LEU A 458 -2.54 -22.82 15.52
CA LEU A 458 -3.80 -22.71 16.25
C LEU A 458 -4.00 -23.86 17.25
N TYR A 459 -3.73 -25.09 16.83
CA TYR A 459 -3.85 -26.27 17.68
C TYR A 459 -2.97 -26.15 18.93
N GLU A 460 -1.72 -25.74 18.76
CA GLU A 460 -0.75 -25.65 19.86
C GLU A 460 -1.13 -24.53 20.85
N TYR A 461 -1.66 -23.41 20.36
CA TYR A 461 -2.24 -22.38 21.22
C TYR A 461 -3.44 -22.90 22.01
N ALA A 462 -4.38 -23.56 21.33
CA ALA A 462 -5.60 -24.08 21.94
C ALA A 462 -5.32 -25.15 23.00
N ILE A 463 -4.36 -26.05 22.77
CA ILE A 463 -3.97 -27.09 23.74
C ILE A 463 -3.31 -26.49 24.99
N ASN A 464 -2.47 -25.46 24.83
CA ASN A 464 -1.88 -24.78 25.99
C ASN A 464 -2.93 -24.08 26.87
N LYS A 465 -4.06 -23.70 26.25
CA LYS A 465 -5.22 -23.06 26.91
C LYS A 465 -6.41 -24.00 27.07
N LYS A 466 -6.19 -25.33 27.08
CA LYS A 466 -7.26 -26.34 27.09
C LYS A 466 -8.29 -26.13 28.22
N SER A 467 -7.85 -25.69 29.40
CA SER A 467 -8.75 -25.44 30.55
C SER A 467 -9.72 -24.28 30.34
N GLU A 468 -9.43 -23.37 29.41
CA GLU A 468 -10.25 -22.19 29.09
C GLU A 468 -11.26 -22.49 27.96
N LEU A 469 -11.16 -23.63 27.28
CA LEU A 469 -12.07 -24.06 26.20
C LEU A 469 -13.32 -24.73 26.78
N THR A 470 -14.39 -23.94 26.95
CA THR A 470 -15.67 -24.42 27.52
C THR A 470 -16.84 -24.35 26.54
N ASN A 471 -16.78 -23.46 25.55
CA ASN A 471 -17.83 -23.25 24.57
C ASN A 471 -17.88 -24.38 23.51
N SER A 472 -19.08 -24.81 23.11
CA SER A 472 -19.27 -25.93 22.18
C SER A 472 -18.71 -25.67 20.77
N PHE A 473 -18.75 -24.43 20.29
CA PHE A 473 -18.18 -24.04 18.99
C PHE A 473 -16.65 -24.08 19.04
N ASP A 474 -16.05 -23.57 20.12
CA ASP A 474 -14.59 -23.62 20.31
C ASP A 474 -14.09 -25.07 20.36
N LEU A 475 -14.81 -25.94 21.09
CA LEU A 475 -14.50 -27.36 21.17
C LEU A 475 -14.63 -28.06 19.80
N ALA A 476 -15.70 -27.81 19.06
CA ALA A 476 -15.90 -28.36 17.72
C ALA A 476 -14.82 -27.89 16.72
N CYS A 477 -14.43 -26.62 16.79
CA CYS A 477 -13.36 -26.05 16.00
C CYS A 477 -12.02 -26.75 16.29
N VAL A 478 -11.63 -26.86 17.57
CA VAL A 478 -10.36 -27.50 17.96
C VAL A 478 -10.35 -29.00 17.66
N LEU A 479 -11.49 -29.69 17.81
CA LEU A 479 -11.65 -31.08 17.40
C LEU A 479 -11.44 -31.26 15.89
N SER A 480 -12.02 -30.39 15.07
CA SER A 480 -11.84 -30.41 13.62
C SER A 480 -10.38 -30.22 13.22
N ILE A 481 -9.71 -29.26 13.88
CA ILE A 481 -8.28 -29.01 13.68
C ILE A 481 -7.47 -30.27 14.04
N ALA A 482 -7.72 -30.86 15.21
CA ALA A 482 -7.03 -32.06 15.68
C ALA A 482 -7.22 -33.25 14.71
N ALA A 483 -8.44 -33.45 14.21
CA ALA A 483 -8.76 -34.52 13.27
C ALA A 483 -8.00 -34.38 11.95
N ILE A 484 -7.94 -33.17 11.37
CA ILE A 484 -7.18 -32.89 10.13
C ILE A 484 -5.68 -33.10 10.35
N LEU A 485 -5.15 -32.63 11.48
CA LEU A 485 -3.74 -32.77 11.83
C LEU A 485 -3.36 -34.18 12.31
N LYS A 486 -4.33 -35.08 12.48
CA LYS A 486 -4.17 -36.43 13.05
C LYS A 486 -3.51 -36.40 14.44
N ARG A 487 -3.99 -35.50 15.30
CA ARG A 487 -3.53 -35.33 16.69
C ARG A 487 -4.68 -35.57 17.67
N GLU A 488 -4.33 -35.70 18.95
CA GLU A 488 -5.31 -35.95 20.00
C GLU A 488 -6.17 -34.71 20.28
N ALA A 489 -7.48 -34.84 20.14
CA ALA A 489 -8.42 -33.78 20.51
C ALA A 489 -8.61 -33.70 22.04
N PRO A 490 -8.86 -32.49 22.57
CA PRO A 490 -9.10 -32.31 24.00
C PRO A 490 -10.40 -32.97 24.49
N ILE A 491 -11.41 -33.08 23.63
CA ILE A 491 -12.74 -33.67 23.87
C ILE A 491 -13.22 -34.33 22.56
N TYR A 492 -13.88 -35.49 22.65
CA TYR A 492 -14.38 -36.25 21.47
C TYR A 492 -15.91 -36.42 21.43
N ASN A 493 -16.60 -36.20 22.55
CA ASN A 493 -18.02 -36.53 22.69
C ASN A 493 -18.83 -35.25 22.93
N GLY A 494 -19.98 -35.12 22.25
CA GLY A 494 -20.89 -34.00 22.41
C GLY A 494 -21.70 -33.70 21.15
N THR A 495 -22.55 -32.68 21.26
CA THR A 495 -23.34 -32.16 20.13
C THR A 495 -23.10 -30.67 19.97
N LEU A 496 -23.05 -30.22 18.73
CA LEU A 496 -23.02 -28.81 18.35
C LEU A 496 -24.36 -28.46 17.70
N LEU A 497 -25.02 -27.44 18.22
CA LEU A 497 -26.25 -26.90 17.68
C LEU A 497 -25.93 -25.59 16.94
N MET A 498 -26.19 -25.54 15.64
CA MET A 498 -26.03 -24.32 14.85
C MET A 498 -27.39 -23.84 14.36
N LYS A 499 -27.58 -22.52 14.39
CA LYS A 499 -28.84 -21.87 14.01
C LYS A 499 -28.58 -20.83 12.93
N ASN A 500 -29.54 -20.65 12.04
CA ASN A 500 -29.68 -19.44 11.23
C ASN A 500 -31.14 -18.97 11.33
N SER A 501 -31.50 -17.92 10.58
CA SER A 501 -32.86 -17.36 10.58
C SER A 501 -33.97 -18.29 10.07
N PHE A 502 -33.63 -19.40 9.40
CA PHE A 502 -34.56 -20.30 8.73
C PHE A 502 -34.48 -21.77 9.18
N LEU A 503 -33.34 -22.22 9.69
CA LEU A 503 -33.05 -23.61 10.03
C LEU A 503 -32.12 -23.74 11.24
N GLU A 504 -32.24 -24.88 11.91
CA GLU A 504 -31.43 -25.31 13.04
C GLU A 504 -30.95 -26.72 12.75
N GLU A 505 -29.64 -26.95 12.82
CA GLU A 505 -29.03 -28.26 12.58
C GLU A 505 -28.17 -28.66 13.76
N THR A 506 -28.24 -29.95 14.11
CA THR A 506 -27.41 -30.56 15.15
C THR A 506 -26.34 -31.42 14.51
N PHE A 507 -25.10 -31.28 14.98
CA PHE A 507 -23.94 -32.05 14.55
C PHE A 507 -23.40 -32.84 15.73
N ASN A 508 -23.17 -34.14 15.54
CA ASN A 508 -22.40 -34.92 16.52
C ASN A 508 -20.93 -34.57 16.37
N LEU A 509 -20.22 -34.36 17.47
CA LEU A 509 -18.78 -34.05 17.42
C LEU A 509 -17.97 -35.17 16.74
N GLU A 510 -18.41 -36.43 16.83
CA GLU A 510 -17.78 -37.55 16.13
C GLU A 510 -17.87 -37.46 14.60
N SER A 511 -18.81 -36.67 14.06
CA SER A 511 -18.98 -36.47 12.61
C SER A 511 -17.92 -35.54 12.01
N PHE A 512 -17.15 -34.83 12.84
CA PHE A 512 -16.06 -33.95 12.40
C PHE A 512 -14.84 -34.79 12.04
N THR A 513 -14.88 -35.33 10.83
CA THR A 513 -13.79 -36.12 10.23
C THR A 513 -12.62 -35.23 9.78
N ALA A 514 -11.53 -35.88 9.36
CA ALA A 514 -10.35 -35.24 8.77
C ALA A 514 -10.59 -34.57 7.40
N ASP A 515 -11.80 -34.62 6.83
CA ASP A 515 -12.16 -33.85 5.64
C ASP A 515 -12.32 -32.36 5.98
N PRO A 516 -11.48 -31.46 5.44
CA PRO A 516 -11.60 -30.02 5.70
C PRO A 516 -12.78 -29.35 4.96
N GLU A 517 -13.39 -29.99 3.96
CA GLU A 517 -14.38 -29.32 3.09
C GLU A 517 -15.82 -29.53 3.55
N THR A 518 -16.16 -30.71 4.08
CA THR A 518 -17.56 -31.07 4.37
C THR A 518 -17.78 -31.74 5.71
N VAL A 519 -18.97 -31.56 6.28
CA VAL A 519 -19.43 -32.22 7.51
C VAL A 519 -20.89 -32.61 7.36
N THR A 520 -21.28 -33.74 7.94
CA THR A 520 -22.65 -34.24 7.84
C THR A 520 -23.37 -34.07 9.17
N SER A 521 -24.54 -33.46 9.11
CA SER A 521 -25.44 -33.25 10.26
C SER A 521 -26.13 -34.55 10.70
N THR A 522 -26.75 -34.53 11.88
CA THR A 522 -27.57 -35.66 12.39
C THR A 522 -28.78 -35.97 11.51
N THR A 523 -29.27 -34.98 10.74
CA THR A 523 -30.34 -35.11 9.75
C THR A 523 -29.86 -35.64 8.40
N ASN A 524 -28.58 -36.01 8.29
CA ASN A 524 -27.92 -36.53 7.09
C ASN A 524 -27.77 -35.51 5.94
N ASN A 525 -27.85 -34.21 6.24
CA ASN A 525 -27.49 -33.14 5.32
C ASN A 525 -25.98 -32.88 5.35
N THR A 526 -25.35 -32.79 4.17
CA THR A 526 -23.92 -32.46 4.02
C THR A 526 -23.74 -30.95 3.86
N TRP A 527 -22.94 -30.36 4.74
CA TRP A 527 -22.67 -28.94 4.81
C TRP A 527 -21.20 -28.65 4.48
N LYS A 528 -20.96 -27.53 3.79
CA LYS A 528 -19.58 -27.02 3.59
C LYS A 528 -19.04 -26.47 4.90
N ARG A 529 -17.73 -26.58 5.12
CA ARG A 529 -17.05 -26.01 6.29
C ARG A 529 -16.50 -24.62 6.00
N CYS A 530 -16.40 -23.81 7.06
CA CYS A 530 -15.75 -22.51 7.08
C CYS A 530 -14.24 -22.70 6.89
N GLY A 531 -13.64 -21.95 5.97
CA GLY A 531 -12.23 -22.07 5.62
C GLY A 531 -11.26 -21.68 6.72
N VAL A 532 -11.73 -21.07 7.82
CA VAL A 532 -10.89 -20.66 8.97
C VAL A 532 -11.21 -21.49 10.21
N THR A 533 -12.48 -21.54 10.63
CA THR A 533 -12.90 -22.24 11.85
C THR A 533 -13.22 -23.71 11.63
N LEU A 534 -13.33 -24.16 10.38
CA LEU A 534 -13.71 -25.53 10.01
C LEU A 534 -15.11 -25.96 10.51
N LEU A 535 -15.89 -25.00 11.03
CA LEU A 535 -17.28 -25.21 11.44
C LEU A 535 -18.22 -25.29 10.22
N PRO A 536 -19.36 -25.98 10.31
CA PRO A 536 -20.37 -25.97 9.24
C PRO A 536 -20.84 -24.55 8.88
N ILE A 537 -21.12 -24.30 7.60
CA ILE A 537 -21.70 -23.04 7.11
C ILE A 537 -23.19 -23.24 6.89
N LEU A 538 -24.02 -22.73 7.80
CA LEU A 538 -25.48 -22.71 7.64
C LEU A 538 -25.99 -21.40 7.03
N THR A 539 -25.21 -20.33 7.04
CA THR A 539 -25.63 -18.99 6.60
C THR A 539 -25.28 -18.73 5.13
N THR A 540 -26.08 -17.90 4.46
CA THR A 540 -25.74 -17.30 3.16
C THR A 540 -24.79 -16.11 3.30
N HIS A 541 -24.66 -15.56 4.51
CA HIS A 541 -23.76 -14.44 4.80
C HIS A 541 -22.32 -14.94 4.97
N VAL A 542 -21.68 -15.19 3.83
CA VAL A 542 -20.29 -15.63 3.77
C VAL A 542 -19.46 -14.70 2.90
N LYS A 543 -18.17 -14.67 3.20
CA LYS A 543 -17.15 -14.00 2.40
C LYS A 543 -16.24 -15.05 1.76
N ILE A 544 -15.71 -14.75 0.58
CA ILE A 544 -14.99 -15.71 -0.25
C ILE A 544 -13.55 -15.25 -0.45
N CYS A 545 -12.61 -16.17 -0.25
CA CYS A 545 -11.22 -15.94 -0.62
C CYS A 545 -11.07 -15.93 -2.15
N PRO A 546 -10.55 -14.85 -2.77
CA PRO A 546 -10.45 -14.77 -4.23
C PRO A 546 -9.51 -15.83 -4.83
N VAL A 547 -8.53 -16.30 -4.04
CA VAL A 547 -7.52 -17.30 -4.45
C VAL A 547 -8.01 -18.71 -4.19
N SER A 548 -8.28 -19.08 -2.92
CA SER A 548 -8.62 -20.46 -2.53
C SER A 548 -10.09 -20.81 -2.73
N LYS A 549 -10.96 -19.82 -2.99
CA LYS A 549 -12.42 -19.97 -3.08
C LYS A 549 -13.09 -20.53 -1.81
N GLN A 550 -12.34 -20.60 -0.71
CA GLN A 550 -12.85 -21.00 0.60
C GLN A 550 -13.78 -19.92 1.14
N ARG A 551 -14.84 -20.37 1.83
CA ARG A 551 -15.88 -19.50 2.39
C ARG A 551 -15.63 -19.27 3.87
N VAL A 552 -15.78 -18.03 4.32
CA VAL A 552 -15.64 -17.63 5.73
C VAL A 552 -16.96 -17.05 6.20
N ILE A 553 -17.42 -17.43 7.39
CA ILE A 553 -18.66 -16.92 7.98
C ILE A 553 -18.47 -15.44 8.32
N ASP A 554 -19.41 -14.58 7.91
CA ASP A 554 -19.38 -13.17 8.29
C ASP A 554 -20.00 -12.98 9.68
N ILE A 555 -19.15 -12.93 10.70
CA ILE A 555 -19.58 -12.79 12.10
C ILE A 555 -20.38 -11.52 12.37
N LYS A 556 -20.24 -10.47 11.55
CA LYS A 556 -21.04 -9.23 11.72
C LYS A 556 -22.51 -9.43 11.37
N ARG A 557 -22.85 -10.50 10.65
CA ARG A 557 -24.20 -10.82 10.17
C ARG A 557 -24.74 -12.15 10.69
N ASP A 558 -23.97 -12.85 11.53
CA ASP A 558 -24.35 -14.13 12.12
C ASP A 558 -24.38 -14.03 13.65
N ASP A 559 -25.47 -13.48 14.16
CA ASP A 559 -25.70 -13.13 15.56
C ASP A 559 -26.47 -14.20 16.36
N LEU A 560 -26.96 -15.24 15.68
CA LEU A 560 -27.76 -16.31 16.29
C LEU A 560 -26.92 -17.44 16.93
N ASN A 561 -25.63 -17.50 16.61
CA ASN A 561 -24.72 -18.53 17.11
C ASN A 561 -23.80 -17.97 18.22
N ASP A 562 -23.69 -18.69 19.33
CA ASP A 562 -22.87 -18.29 20.48
C ASP A 562 -21.40 -18.71 20.30
N TYR A 563 -20.68 -17.93 19.49
CA TYR A 563 -19.25 -18.13 19.26
C TYR A 563 -18.42 -17.82 20.52
N GLY A 564 -17.65 -18.82 20.98
CA GLY A 564 -16.68 -18.68 22.06
C GLY A 564 -15.47 -17.83 21.68
N TRP A 565 -14.57 -17.57 22.64
CA TRP A 565 -13.46 -16.62 22.44
C TRP A 565 -12.51 -17.04 21.31
N PHE A 566 -12.33 -18.35 21.09
CA PHE A 566 -11.43 -18.86 20.05
C PHE A 566 -12.07 -18.73 18.66
N THR A 567 -13.30 -19.20 18.49
CA THR A 567 -14.02 -19.13 17.22
C THR A 567 -14.39 -17.69 16.84
N ARG A 568 -14.86 -16.89 17.81
CA ARG A 568 -15.10 -15.46 17.64
C ARG A 568 -13.82 -14.74 17.25
N GLY A 569 -12.72 -15.00 17.95
CA GLY A 569 -11.44 -14.34 17.67
C GLY A 569 -10.93 -14.61 16.25
N LEU A 570 -11.05 -15.84 15.77
CA LEU A 570 -10.75 -16.21 14.38
C LEU A 570 -11.64 -15.47 13.39
N LEU A 571 -12.96 -15.51 13.59
CA LEU A 571 -13.91 -14.91 12.66
C LEU A 571 -13.79 -13.38 12.64
N GLU A 572 -13.55 -12.73 13.77
CA GLU A 572 -13.29 -11.28 13.84
C GLU A 572 -12.01 -10.90 13.10
N ARG A 573 -10.91 -11.64 13.33
CA ARG A 573 -9.62 -11.35 12.69
C ARG A 573 -9.64 -11.59 11.18
N PHE A 574 -10.27 -12.68 10.76
CA PHE A 574 -10.33 -13.11 9.36
C PHE A 574 -11.66 -12.75 8.70
N ASN A 575 -12.37 -11.74 9.21
CA ASN A 575 -13.61 -11.26 8.60
C ASN A 575 -13.34 -10.46 7.30
N GLU A 576 -12.20 -9.82 7.20
CA GLU A 576 -11.86 -8.93 6.07
C GLU A 576 -10.69 -9.46 5.26
N ILE A 577 -9.75 -10.18 5.89
CA ILE A 577 -8.52 -10.66 5.26
C ILE A 577 -8.49 -12.20 5.27
N SER A 578 -8.14 -12.78 4.12
CA SER A 578 -7.96 -14.23 3.97
C SER A 578 -6.68 -14.71 4.64
N VAL A 579 -6.78 -15.73 5.50
CA VAL A 579 -5.63 -16.45 6.05
C VAL A 579 -4.83 -17.21 4.99
N TYR A 580 -5.44 -17.57 3.86
CA TYR A 580 -4.80 -18.36 2.82
C TYR A 580 -3.77 -17.56 2.02
N CYS A 581 -4.04 -16.28 1.79
CA CYS A 581 -3.26 -15.47 0.86
C CYS A 581 -3.04 -14.02 1.32
N GLY A 582 -3.58 -13.60 2.45
CA GLY A 582 -3.44 -12.24 2.98
C GLY A 582 -4.19 -11.17 2.18
N THR A 583 -5.13 -11.57 1.32
CA THR A 583 -5.92 -10.67 0.47
C THR A 583 -7.27 -10.35 1.10
N THR A 584 -7.86 -9.21 0.75
CA THR A 584 -9.24 -8.89 1.15
C THR A 584 -10.22 -9.94 0.63
N LEU A 585 -11.17 -10.34 1.47
CA LEU A 585 -12.23 -11.28 1.11
C LEU A 585 -13.33 -10.59 0.30
N GLU A 586 -13.89 -11.30 -0.68
CA GLU A 586 -15.00 -10.82 -1.50
C GLU A 586 -16.33 -11.10 -0.79
N VAL A 587 -17.25 -10.13 -0.81
CA VAL A 587 -18.61 -10.31 -0.28
C VAL A 587 -19.49 -10.92 -1.37
N MET A 588 -20.31 -11.91 -1.01
CA MET A 588 -21.26 -12.57 -1.90
C MET A 588 -22.61 -11.85 -1.97
#